data_AF-A0A933C347-F1
#
_entry.id   AF-A0A933C347-F1
#
_cell.length_a   1.000
_cell.length_b   1.000
_cell.length_c   1.000
_cell.angle_alpha   90.00
_cell.angle_beta   90.00
_cell.angle_gamma   90.00
#
_symmetry.space_group_name_H-M   'P 1'
#
loop_
_entity.id
_entity.type
_entity.pdbx_description
1 polymer ?
#
loop_
_entity_poly.entity_id
_entity_poly.type
_entity_poly.pdbx_seq_one_letter_code
_entity_poly.pdbx_strand_id
1 'polypeptide(L)' 'GATGAPVLTDGIGFVECRIVSETPSGDHTLVIGEIVEAGVFHEGEALTVQKAGMSYAG' A
#
# COMPACT_ATOMS: atom_id res chain seq x y z
N GLY A 1 8.58 6.75 -7.01
CA GLY A 1 9.58 6.18 -7.93
C GLY A 1 9.15 6.47 -9.34
N ALA A 2 8.99 5.44 -10.16
CA ALA A 2 8.79 5.49 -11.61
C ALA A 2 7.52 6.23 -12.07
N THR A 3 6.49 6.37 -11.21
CA THR A 3 5.26 7.10 -11.52
C THR A 3 5.24 8.53 -10.94
N GLY A 4 6.25 8.89 -10.15
CA GLY A 4 6.27 10.16 -9.40
C GLY A 4 5.52 10.12 -8.08
N ALA A 5 4.95 8.97 -7.67
CA ALA A 5 4.33 8.80 -6.36
C ALA A 5 5.37 8.97 -5.23
N PRO A 6 5.02 9.61 -4.10
CA PRO A 6 5.91 9.77 -2.97
C PRO A 6 6.22 8.40 -2.34
N VAL A 7 7.48 8.19 -1.95
CA VAL A 7 7.95 6.96 -1.29
C VAL A 7 8.46 7.31 0.10
N LEU A 8 7.95 6.61 1.12
CA LEU A 8 8.42 6.75 2.50
C LEU A 8 9.65 5.87 2.72
N THR A 9 10.83 6.49 2.76
CA THR A 9 12.12 5.79 2.83
C THR A 9 12.41 5.16 4.20
N ASP A 10 11.74 5.62 5.25
CA ASP A 10 11.92 5.11 6.62
C ASP A 10 11.10 3.83 6.87
N GLY A 11 10.26 3.40 5.92
CA GLY A 11 9.55 2.12 5.98
C GLY A 11 10.44 0.92 5.62
N ILE A 12 9.92 -0.29 5.78
CA ILE A 12 10.65 -1.53 5.41
C ILE A 12 10.77 -1.73 3.89
N GLY A 13 9.86 -1.15 3.11
CA GLY A 13 9.82 -1.25 1.65
C GLY A 13 8.58 -0.57 1.05
N PHE A 14 8.46 -0.63 -0.27
CA PHE A 14 7.36 -0.02 -1.01
C PHE A 14 6.95 -0.86 -2.24
N VAL A 15 5.72 -0.65 -2.68
CA VAL A 15 5.23 -1.01 -4.01
C VAL A 15 4.61 0.22 -4.66
N GLU A 16 4.88 0.42 -5.93
CA GLU A 16 4.33 1.50 -6.73
C GLU A 16 3.50 0.88 -7.85
N CYS A 17 2.26 1.33 -8.01
CA CYS A 17 1.28 0.70 -8.88
C CYS A 17 0.67 1.69 -9.87
N ARG A 18 0.29 1.18 -11.04
CA ARG A 18 -0.65 1.85 -11.96
C ARG A 18 -2.04 1.28 -11.75
N ILE A 19 -3.05 2.14 -11.61
CA ILE A 19 -4.45 1.70 -11.51
C ILE A 19 -4.87 1.05 -12.83
N VAL A 20 -5.39 -0.17 -12.74
CA VAL A 20 -5.92 -0.91 -13.91
C VAL A 20 -7.44 -1.07 -13.86
N SER A 21 -8.06 -0.98 -12.69
CA SER A 21 -9.52 -0.91 -12.57
C SER A 21 -9.99 -0.36 -11.22
N GLU A 22 -11.22 0.13 -11.20
CA GLU A 22 -11.93 0.58 -9.99
C GLU A 22 -13.36 0.01 -9.98
N THR A 23 -13.78 -0.57 -8.86
CA THR A 23 -15.09 -1.18 -8.69
C THR A 23 -15.81 -0.56 -7.48
N PRO A 24 -16.94 0.14 -7.68
CA PRO A 24 -17.78 0.61 -6.57
C PRO A 24 -18.20 -0.57 -5.67
N SER A 25 -17.97 -0.46 -4.37
CA SER A 25 -18.08 -1.58 -3.42
C SER A 25 -18.76 -1.14 -2.11
N GLY A 26 -19.90 -0.46 -2.23
CA GLY A 26 -20.62 0.14 -1.10
C GLY A 26 -20.21 1.59 -0.87
N ASP A 27 -19.77 1.92 0.34
CA ASP A 27 -19.24 3.24 0.71
C ASP A 27 -17.74 3.42 0.37
N HIS A 28 -17.08 2.35 -0.09
CA HIS A 28 -15.71 2.36 -0.56
C HIS A 28 -15.59 1.91 -2.03
N THR A 29 -14.44 2.17 -2.64
CA THR A 29 -14.08 1.70 -3.99
C THR A 29 -12.95 0.68 -3.89
N LEU A 30 -13.13 -0.47 -4.54
CA LEU A 30 -12.06 -1.46 -4.69
C LEU A 30 -11.20 -1.07 -5.89
N VAL A 31 -9.93 -0.75 -5.64
CA VAL A 31 -8.96 -0.37 -6.67
C VAL A 31 -8.02 -1.54 -6.93
N ILE A 32 -7.84 -1.91 -8.20
CA ILE A 32 -6.86 -2.91 -8.64
C ILE A 32 -5.69 -2.18 -9.28
N GLY A 33 -4.48 -2.44 -8.78
CA GLY A 33 -3.23 -1.84 -9.25
C GLY A 33 -2.25 -2.88 -9.77
N GLU A 34 -1.67 -2.63 -10.94
CA GLU A 34 -0.52 -3.36 -11.47
C GLU A 34 0.77 -2.79 -10.88
N ILE A 35 1.60 -3.64 -10.27
CA ILE A 35 2.90 -3.22 -9.73
C ILE A 35 3.83 -2.87 -10.88
N VAL A 36 4.35 -1.65 -10.88
CA VAL A 36 5.31 -1.16 -11.88
C VAL A 36 6.71 -0.95 -11.30
N GLU A 37 6.83 -0.80 -9.98
CA GLU A 37 8.10 -0.76 -9.25
C GLU A 37 7.90 -1.28 -7.83
N ALA A 38 8.92 -1.90 -7.24
CA ALA A 38 8.93 -2.30 -5.85
C ALA A 38 10.36 -2.25 -5.31
N GLY A 39 10.51 -2.03 -4.01
CA GLY A 39 11.81 -2.00 -3.35
C GLY A 39 11.72 -2.36 -1.88
N VAL A 40 12.83 -2.88 -1.35
CA VAL A 40 13.02 -3.17 0.07
C VAL A 40 14.15 -2.28 0.56
N PHE A 41 13.92 -1.58 1.67
CA PHE A 41 14.93 -0.72 2.28
C PHE A 41 15.72 -1.46 3.36
N HIS A 42 15.05 -2.29 4.15
CA HIS A 42 15.68 -3.13 5.18
C HIS A 42 14.78 -4.30 5.58
N GLU A 43 15.37 -5.33 6.19
CA GLU A 43 14.61 -6.43 6.78
C GLU A 43 13.93 -5.97 8.08
N GLY A 44 12.70 -6.44 8.32
CA GLY A 44 11.95 -6.11 9.50
C GLY A 44 10.56 -6.73 9.50
N GLU A 45 9.90 -6.71 10.65
CA GLU A 45 8.54 -7.21 10.77
C GLU A 45 7.54 -6.10 10.43
N ALA A 46 6.58 -6.38 9.55
CA ALA A 46 5.55 -5.40 9.18
C ALA A 46 4.66 -5.05 10.38
N LEU A 47 4.35 -3.75 10.54
CA LEU A 47 3.37 -3.28 11.52
C LEU A 47 1.96 -3.69 11.07
N THR A 48 1.29 -4.52 11.87
CA THR A 48 -0.10 -4.89 11.63
C THR A 48 -1.06 -3.97 12.39
N VAL A 49 -2.29 -3.81 11.90
CA VAL A 49 -3.34 -3.01 12.56
C VAL A 49 -3.56 -3.48 14.01
N GLN A 50 -3.51 -4.79 14.24
CA GLN A 50 -3.63 -5.42 15.55
C GLN A 50 -2.48 -5.03 16.49
N LYS A 51 -1.22 -5.07 16.01
CA LYS A 51 -0.05 -4.68 16.83
C LYS A 51 -0.05 -3.21 17.17
N ALA A 52 -0.63 -2.38 16.31
CA ALA A 52 -0.77 -0.96 16.57
C ALA A 52 -1.91 -0.64 17.57
N GLY A 53 -2.69 -1.64 18.00
CA GLY A 53 -3.83 -1.45 18.91
C GLY A 53 -5.00 -0.67 18.28
N MET A 54 -5.08 -0.64 16.95
CA MET A 54 -6.08 0.11 16.20
C MET A 54 -7.18 -0.82 15.65
N SER A 55 -8.31 -0.24 15.26
CA SER A 55 -9.37 -0.91 14.49
C SER A 55 -9.80 -0.02 13.32
N TYR A 56 -9.98 -0.62 12.14
CA TYR A 56 -10.55 0.03 10.97
C TYR A 56 -11.47 -0.96 10.25
N ALA A 57 -12.60 -1.24 10.87
CA ALA A 57 -13.70 -2.06 10.38
C ALA A 57 -14.88 -1.90 11.35
N GLY A 58 -16.09 -2.21 10.90
CA GLY A 58 -17.32 -2.14 11.69
C GLY A 58 -18.52 -1.74 10.86
#